data_AF-A0A4R3G2P2-F1
#
_entry.id   AF-A0A4R3G2P2-F1
#
_cell.length_a   1.000
_cell.length_b   1.000
_cell.length_c   1.000
_cell.angle_alpha   90.00
_cell.angle_beta   90.00
_cell.angle_gamma   90.00
#
_symmetry.space_group_name_H-M   'P 1'
#
loop_
_entity.id
_entity.type
_entity.pdbx_description
1 polymer ?
#
loop_
_entity_poly.entity_id
_entity_poly.type
_entity_poly.pdbx_seq_one_letter_code
_entity_poly.pdbx_strand_id
1 'polypeptide(L)'
;MKKPAHGLALIVPLMVASIVFPGLAVAQAQDILPAAITFATSTGYWEDNGGAATASGSPSTEKPASRHGYYKLFAVRQADRTSKVYLQQIAVADDGLQVLSTIELRELDEIKPYVTDIRPENPDGFIKEPGLFATVVLKTDPDGETERWRVAMDDLGEISVEKPSD
;
A
#
# COMPACT_ATOMS: atom_id res chain seq x y z
N MET A 1 69.80 58.45 0.44
CA MET A 1 70.22 57.16 1.05
C MET A 1 69.04 56.61 1.87
N LYS A 2 68.71 55.32 1.70
CA LYS A 2 67.71 54.50 2.40
C LYS A 2 66.21 54.64 2.02
N LYS A 3 65.68 53.49 1.64
CA LYS A 3 64.34 53.01 1.20
C LYS A 3 63.52 52.56 2.46
N PRO A 4 62.31 51.94 2.34
CA PRO A 4 60.97 52.50 2.14
C PRO A 4 60.00 52.06 3.28
N ALA A 5 58.72 52.47 3.31
CA ALA A 5 57.65 51.75 4.03
C ALA A 5 56.27 52.40 3.81
N HIS A 6 55.36 51.75 3.09
CA HIS A 6 54.30 50.82 3.56
C HIS A 6 52.94 51.51 3.43
N GLY A 7 52.23 51.15 2.35
CA GLY A 7 50.85 51.54 2.12
C GLY A 7 49.93 50.91 3.16
N LEU A 8 49.05 51.72 3.72
CA LEU A 8 48.00 51.29 4.63
C LEU A 8 46.77 50.93 3.77
N ALA A 9 46.55 49.65 3.55
CA ALA A 9 45.34 49.14 2.91
C ALA A 9 44.19 49.20 3.92
N LEU A 10 43.16 49.99 3.61
CA LEU A 10 41.91 50.10 4.35
C LEU A 10 41.06 48.85 4.06
N ILE A 11 40.93 47.95 5.04
CA ILE A 11 40.05 46.78 4.97
C ILE A 11 38.64 47.22 5.35
N VAL A 12 37.73 47.25 4.38
CA VAL A 12 36.29 47.43 4.61
C VAL A 12 35.69 46.06 4.95
N PRO A 13 35.00 45.86 6.09
CA PRO A 13 34.32 44.61 6.36
C PRO A 13 33.03 44.56 5.53
N LEU A 14 32.98 43.64 4.57
CA LEU A 14 31.79 43.28 3.82
C LEU A 14 30.83 42.52 4.75
N MET A 15 29.77 43.19 5.23
CA MET A 15 28.68 42.51 5.93
C MET A 15 27.92 41.62 4.93
N VAL A 16 28.08 40.30 5.08
CA VAL A 16 27.27 39.30 4.37
C VAL A 16 25.94 39.18 5.13
N ALA A 17 24.88 39.75 4.57
CA ALA A 17 23.53 39.53 5.06
C ALA A 17 23.12 38.07 4.78
N SER A 18 23.05 37.26 5.83
CA SER A 18 22.51 35.90 5.74
C SER A 18 21.02 35.98 5.43
N ILE A 19 20.66 35.68 4.18
CA ILE A 19 19.27 35.45 3.78
C ILE A 19 18.84 34.15 4.47
N VAL A 20 18.01 34.29 5.51
CA VAL A 20 17.30 33.16 6.11
C VAL A 20 16.27 32.71 5.09
N PHE A 21 16.56 31.64 4.34
CA PHE A 21 15.55 30.94 3.57
C PHE A 21 14.53 30.36 4.56
N PRO A 22 13.24 30.72 4.49
CA PRO A 22 12.23 29.97 5.22
C PRO A 22 12.27 28.55 4.67
N GLY A 23 12.52 27.57 5.54
CA GLY A 23 12.51 26.17 5.17
C GLY A 23 11.19 25.84 4.48
N LEU A 24 11.27 25.17 3.32
CA LEU A 24 10.12 24.50 2.74
C LEU A 24 9.62 23.52 3.80
N ALA A 25 8.46 23.82 4.39
CA ALA A 25 7.74 22.85 5.19
C ALA A 25 7.38 21.68 4.27
N VAL A 26 8.10 20.57 4.40
CA VAL A 26 7.69 19.30 3.84
C VAL A 26 6.44 18.92 4.62
N ALA A 27 5.27 19.08 3.99
CA ALA A 27 4.03 18.52 4.52
C ALA A 27 4.29 17.05 4.84
N GLN A 28 4.07 16.63 6.09
CA GLN A 28 4.16 15.22 6.44
C GLN A 28 3.08 14.49 5.66
N ALA A 29 3.49 13.76 4.63
CA ALA A 29 2.60 12.95 3.82
C ALA A 29 2.08 11.80 4.68
N GLN A 30 0.86 11.93 5.18
CA GLN A 30 0.10 10.83 5.74
C GLN A 30 -1.31 10.90 5.15
N ASP A 31 -1.78 9.74 4.67
CA ASP A 31 -3.09 9.45 4.04
C ASP A 31 -3.29 9.66 2.53
N ILE A 32 -2.25 9.98 1.75
CA ILE A 32 -2.37 9.92 0.28
C ILE A 32 -1.74 8.61 -0.21
N LEU A 33 -2.53 7.76 -0.87
CA LEU A 33 -2.02 6.55 -1.52
C LEU A 33 -0.87 6.94 -2.47
N PRO A 34 0.22 6.17 -2.56
CA PRO A 34 1.27 6.42 -3.54
C PRO A 34 0.66 6.56 -4.93
N ALA A 35 1.13 7.53 -5.73
CA ALA A 35 0.61 7.78 -7.09
C ALA A 35 0.73 6.55 -8.03
N ALA A 36 1.55 5.57 -7.65
CA ALA A 36 1.64 4.30 -8.36
C ALA A 36 0.44 3.38 -8.09
N ILE A 37 -0.30 3.54 -6.99
CA ILE A 37 -1.56 2.83 -6.75
C ILE A 37 -2.63 3.48 -7.60
N THR A 38 -3.14 2.75 -8.59
CA THR A 38 -4.11 3.28 -9.57
C THR A 38 -5.55 2.91 -9.25
N PHE A 39 -5.76 1.74 -8.64
CA PHE A 39 -7.07 1.25 -8.21
C PHE A 39 -6.92 0.54 -6.87
N ALA A 40 -7.88 0.73 -5.98
CA ALA A 40 -7.94 0.03 -4.71
C ALA A 40 -9.38 -0.11 -4.25
N THR A 41 -9.70 -1.25 -3.65
CA THR A 41 -10.93 -1.45 -2.88
C THR A 41 -10.61 -2.05 -1.53
N SER A 42 -11.45 -1.77 -0.55
CA SER A 42 -11.43 -2.44 0.76
C SER A 42 -12.73 -3.21 0.90
N THR A 43 -12.65 -4.50 1.21
CA THR A 43 -13.81 -5.38 1.35
C THR A 43 -13.45 -6.58 2.21
N GLY A 44 -14.47 -7.35 2.57
CA GLY A 44 -14.29 -8.54 3.36
C GLY A 44 -14.10 -8.26 4.85
N TYR A 45 -14.36 -9.30 5.64
CA TYR A 45 -14.18 -9.28 7.08
C TYR A 45 -13.41 -10.52 7.50
N TRP A 46 -12.59 -10.40 8.53
CA TRP A 46 -11.95 -11.56 9.14
C TRP A 46 -11.88 -11.36 10.65
N GLU A 47 -11.98 -12.47 11.37
CA GLU A 47 -11.76 -12.56 12.80
C GLU A 47 -10.85 -13.75 13.10
N ASP A 48 -9.85 -13.55 13.94
CA ASP A 48 -9.11 -14.62 14.58
C ASP A 48 -9.47 -14.61 16.06
N ASN A 49 -10.08 -15.71 16.53
CA ASN A 49 -10.45 -15.90 17.92
C ASN A 49 -9.27 -16.24 18.85
N GLY A 50 -8.03 -16.05 18.38
CA GLY A 50 -6.80 -16.30 19.14
C GLY A 50 -6.53 -17.79 19.38
N GLY A 51 -7.19 -18.67 18.62
CA GLY A 51 -7.23 -20.11 18.86
C GLY A 51 -6.36 -20.97 17.94
N ALA A 52 -5.77 -20.41 16.89
CA ALA A 52 -4.88 -21.15 16.00
C ALA A 52 -3.47 -21.23 16.60
N ALA A 53 -3.23 -22.29 17.37
CA ALA A 53 -2.01 -22.57 18.10
C ALA A 53 -0.74 -22.57 17.21
N THR A 54 0.26 -21.76 17.57
CA THR A 54 1.65 -22.12 17.30
C THR A 54 2.14 -23.00 18.45
N ALA A 55 2.34 -24.28 18.15
CA ALA A 55 2.92 -25.24 19.07
C ALA A 55 4.42 -24.95 19.27
N SER A 56 4.76 -24.03 20.16
CA SER A 56 5.98 -24.04 20.99
C SER A 56 6.09 -22.79 21.85
N GLY A 57 6.07 -22.99 23.16
CA GLY A 57 6.53 -21.98 24.13
C GLY A 57 5.47 -21.59 25.16
N SER A 58 5.68 -22.08 26.40
CA SER A 58 5.14 -21.69 27.71
C SER A 58 3.71 -21.11 27.83
N PRO A 59 2.90 -21.60 28.80
CA PRO A 59 1.58 -21.06 29.06
C PRO A 59 1.71 -19.61 29.58
N SER A 60 1.38 -18.66 28.70
CA SER A 60 1.11 -17.28 29.08
C SER A 60 -0.35 -17.20 29.53
N THR A 61 -0.62 -16.63 30.70
CA THR A 61 -1.97 -16.58 31.32
C THR A 61 -2.87 -15.49 30.71
N GLU A 62 -2.45 -14.84 29.63
CA GLU A 62 -3.27 -13.87 28.92
C GLU A 62 -4.10 -14.58 27.85
N LYS A 63 -5.42 -14.42 27.93
CA LYS A 63 -6.33 -14.83 26.87
C LYS A 63 -5.90 -14.10 25.59
N PRO A 64 -5.56 -14.80 24.50
CA PRO A 64 -5.21 -14.12 23.26
C PRO A 64 -6.38 -13.25 22.83
N ALA A 65 -6.09 -11.97 22.59
CA ALA A 65 -7.10 -11.01 22.16
C ALA A 65 -7.66 -11.45 20.80
N SER A 66 -8.99 -11.49 20.68
CA SER A 66 -9.66 -11.66 19.40
C SER A 66 -9.23 -10.54 18.45
N ARG A 67 -8.63 -10.88 17.31
CA ARG A 67 -8.22 -9.92 16.29
C ARG A 67 -9.26 -9.89 15.20
N HIS A 68 -9.43 -8.74 14.57
CA HIS A 68 -10.32 -8.61 13.44
C HIS A 68 -9.79 -7.58 12.46
N GLY A 69 -10.37 -7.56 11.26
CA GLY A 69 -10.13 -6.50 10.31
C GLY A 69 -10.73 -6.79 8.95
N TYR A 70 -10.08 -6.29 7.90
CA TYR A 70 -10.57 -6.34 6.53
C TYR A 70 -9.42 -6.57 5.55
N TYR A 71 -9.78 -6.78 4.29
CA TYR A 71 -8.81 -6.96 3.22
C TYR A 71 -8.83 -5.77 2.26
N LYS A 72 -7.67 -5.48 1.68
CA LYS A 72 -7.49 -4.46 0.67
C LYS A 72 -6.90 -5.08 -0.58
N LEU A 73 -7.58 -4.93 -1.70
CA LEU A 73 -7.10 -5.34 -3.01
C LEU A 73 -6.75 -4.09 -3.80
N PHE A 74 -5.53 -4.01 -4.33
CA PHE A 74 -5.06 -2.82 -5.04
C PHE A 74 -4.10 -3.13 -6.18
N ALA A 75 -4.10 -2.27 -7.20
CA ALA A 75 -3.21 -2.34 -8.35
C ALA A 75 -2.11 -1.28 -8.23
N VAL A 76 -0.86 -1.69 -8.47
CA VAL A 76 0.31 -0.82 -8.52
C VAL A 76 0.83 -0.80 -9.95
N ARG A 77 0.85 0.39 -10.55
CA ARG A 77 1.41 0.63 -11.88
C ARG A 77 2.92 0.43 -11.86
N GLN A 78 3.40 -0.36 -12.83
CA GLN A 78 4.80 -0.66 -13.05
C GLN A 78 5.41 0.32 -14.08
N ALA A 79 6.75 0.30 -14.19
CA ALA A 79 7.48 1.16 -15.12
C ALA A 79 7.15 0.89 -16.59
N ASP A 80 6.80 -0.35 -16.95
CA ASP A 80 6.39 -0.76 -18.30
C ASP A 80 4.92 -0.41 -18.63
N ARG A 81 4.26 0.31 -17.72
CA ARG A 81 2.85 0.74 -17.76
C ARG A 81 1.82 -0.35 -17.45
N THR A 82 2.24 -1.59 -17.24
CA THR A 82 1.37 -2.68 -16.73
C THR A 82 1.15 -2.52 -15.23
N SER A 83 0.40 -3.42 -14.61
CA SER A 83 0.04 -3.36 -13.19
C SER A 83 0.31 -4.69 -12.50
N LYS A 84 0.83 -4.61 -11.28
CA LYS A 84 0.81 -5.73 -10.32
C LYS A 84 -0.37 -5.56 -9.39
N VAL A 85 -1.01 -6.67 -9.01
CA VAL A 85 -2.15 -6.65 -8.09
C VAL A 85 -1.76 -7.30 -6.77
N TYR A 86 -2.11 -6.64 -5.68
CA TYR A 86 -1.76 -7.05 -4.33
C TYR A 86 -2.99 -7.18 -3.46
N LEU A 87 -3.03 -8.24 -2.68
CA LEU A 87 -3.97 -8.44 -1.59
C LEU A 87 -3.26 -8.18 -0.26
N GLN A 88 -3.83 -7.31 0.56
CA GLN A 88 -3.29 -6.91 1.85
C GLN A 88 -4.31 -7.19 2.95
N GLN A 89 -3.87 -7.85 4.02
CA GLN A 89 -4.68 -8.06 5.22
C GLN A 89 -4.41 -6.94 6.21
N ILE A 90 -5.47 -6.26 6.64
CA ILE A 90 -5.42 -5.18 7.62
C ILE A 90 -6.07 -5.66 8.91
N ALA A 91 -5.38 -5.50 10.03
CA ALA A 91 -5.95 -5.61 11.36
C ALA A 91 -6.41 -4.25 11.86
N VAL A 92 -7.56 -4.26 12.54
CA VAL A 92 -8.04 -3.14 13.33
C VAL A 92 -7.62 -3.38 14.77
N ALA A 93 -6.73 -2.53 15.27
CA ALA A 93 -6.22 -2.57 16.64
C ALA A 93 -6.51 -1.25 17.36
N ASP A 94 -6.41 -1.26 18.69
CA ASP A 94 -6.66 -0.07 19.52
C ASP A 94 -5.68 1.08 19.20
N ASP A 95 -4.48 0.77 18.72
CA ASP A 95 -3.45 1.73 18.31
C ASP A 95 -3.54 2.15 16.84
N GLY A 96 -4.51 1.61 16.09
CA GLY A 96 -4.81 1.97 14.70
C GLY A 96 -4.85 0.77 13.75
N LEU A 97 -4.78 1.07 12.45
CA LEU A 97 -4.75 0.06 11.40
C LEU A 97 -3.34 -0.51 11.25
N GLN A 98 -3.21 -1.84 11.30
CA GLN A 98 -1.95 -2.53 11.12
C GLN A 98 -1.99 -3.42 9.88
N VAL A 99 -1.00 -3.28 8.99
CA VAL A 99 -0.79 -4.21 7.88
C VAL A 99 -0.22 -5.51 8.44
N LEU A 100 -0.96 -6.61 8.35
CA LEU A 100 -0.48 -7.93 8.78
C LEU A 100 0.30 -8.64 7.68
N SER A 101 -0.20 -8.57 6.44
CA SER A 101 0.41 -9.26 5.30
C SER A 101 0.13 -8.50 4.00
N THR A 102 0.99 -8.69 3.01
CA THR A 102 0.79 -8.20 1.65
C THR A 102 1.29 -9.28 0.70
N ILE A 103 0.41 -9.76 -0.16
CA ILE A 103 0.63 -10.87 -1.08
C ILE A 103 0.43 -10.35 -2.50
N GLU A 104 1.38 -10.67 -3.38
CA GLU A 104 1.24 -10.41 -4.82
C GLU A 104 0.40 -11.53 -5.46
N LEU A 105 -0.61 -11.15 -6.25
CA LEU A 105 -1.43 -12.12 -6.99
C LEU A 105 -0.72 -12.50 -8.28
N ARG A 106 0.05 -13.59 -8.22
CA ARG A 106 0.98 -14.01 -9.26
C ARG A 106 0.28 -14.37 -10.57
N GLU A 107 -0.91 -14.96 -10.49
CA GLU A 107 -1.75 -15.32 -11.63
C GLU A 107 -2.08 -14.10 -12.49
N LEU A 108 -2.23 -12.93 -11.86
CA LEU A 108 -2.42 -11.67 -12.56
C LEU A 108 -1.08 -11.09 -13.04
N ASP A 109 0.01 -11.14 -12.25
CA ASP A 109 1.32 -10.64 -12.70
C ASP A 109 1.81 -11.32 -13.98
N GLU A 110 1.56 -12.63 -14.12
CA GLU A 110 1.98 -13.43 -15.27
C GLU A 110 1.38 -12.96 -16.60
N ILE A 111 0.19 -12.36 -16.58
CA ILE A 111 -0.47 -11.81 -17.78
C ILE A 111 -0.17 -10.32 -18.01
N LYS A 112 0.63 -9.69 -17.14
CA LYS A 112 1.05 -8.28 -17.20
C LYS A 112 -0.10 -7.30 -17.53
N PRO A 113 -1.13 -7.22 -16.69
CA PRO A 113 -2.39 -6.60 -17.04
C PRO A 113 -2.33 -5.08 -17.00
N TYR A 114 -3.20 -4.45 -17.76
CA TYR A 114 -3.61 -3.07 -17.57
C TYR A 114 -4.89 -3.08 -16.74
N VAL A 115 -4.76 -2.85 -15.42
CA VAL A 115 -5.95 -2.77 -14.54
C VAL A 115 -6.68 -1.46 -14.83
N THR A 116 -8.00 -1.57 -14.98
CA THR A 116 -8.90 -0.46 -15.31
C THR A 116 -9.97 -0.23 -14.25
N ASP A 117 -10.22 -1.22 -13.38
CA ASP A 117 -11.06 -1.07 -12.20
C ASP A 117 -10.82 -2.24 -11.22
N ILE A 118 -11.13 -2.03 -9.94
CA ILE A 118 -11.25 -3.08 -8.92
C ILE A 118 -12.51 -2.82 -8.12
N ARG A 119 -13.45 -3.77 -8.13
CA ARG A 119 -14.75 -3.64 -7.48
C ARG A 119 -15.00 -4.74 -6.47
N PRO A 120 -15.55 -4.45 -5.29
CA PRO A 120 -16.07 -5.50 -4.42
C PRO A 120 -17.29 -6.15 -5.10
N GLU A 121 -17.49 -7.46 -4.92
CA GLU A 121 -18.68 -8.14 -5.45
C GLU A 121 -19.97 -7.67 -4.76
N ASN A 122 -19.87 -7.28 -3.48
CA ASN A 122 -20.98 -6.67 -2.75
C ASN A 122 -20.74 -5.16 -2.53
N PRO A 123 -21.36 -4.28 -3.33
CA PRO A 123 -21.19 -2.83 -3.22
C PRO A 123 -21.90 -2.22 -2.01
N ASP A 124 -22.81 -2.94 -1.35
CA ASP A 124 -23.51 -2.48 -0.14
C ASP A 124 -22.57 -2.48 1.09
N GLY A 125 -21.33 -2.96 0.94
CA GLY A 125 -20.26 -2.88 1.93
C GLY A 125 -20.43 -3.82 3.12
N PHE A 126 -21.50 -4.62 3.15
CA PHE A 126 -21.79 -5.55 4.24
C PHE A 126 -21.67 -7.00 3.76
N ILE A 127 -20.53 -7.62 4.05
CA ILE A 127 -20.32 -9.06 3.85
C ILE A 127 -20.39 -9.72 5.23
N LYS A 128 -21.40 -10.60 5.44
CA LYS A 128 -21.54 -11.38 6.69
C LYS A 128 -20.57 -12.55 6.75
N GLU A 129 -20.10 -12.99 5.60
CA GLU A 129 -19.22 -14.13 5.42
C GLU A 129 -17.77 -13.67 5.58
N PRO A 130 -16.96 -14.38 6.39
CA PRO A 130 -15.52 -14.16 6.42
C PRO A 130 -14.90 -14.34 5.03
N GLY A 131 -13.87 -13.55 4.72
CA GLY A 131 -13.14 -13.64 3.46
C GLY A 131 -13.24 -12.39 2.59
N LEU A 132 -12.76 -12.48 1.34
CA LEU A 132 -12.73 -11.41 0.35
C LEU A 132 -13.43 -11.89 -0.92
N PHE A 133 -14.24 -11.05 -1.55
CA PHE A 133 -14.77 -11.27 -2.90
C PHE A 133 -14.72 -9.98 -3.72
N ALA A 134 -13.93 -9.97 -4.80
CA ALA A 134 -13.77 -8.80 -5.66
C ALA A 134 -13.58 -9.19 -7.13
N THR A 135 -14.01 -8.31 -8.03
CA THR A 135 -13.69 -8.37 -9.45
C THR A 135 -12.54 -7.41 -9.77
N VAL A 136 -11.50 -7.90 -10.45
CA VAL A 136 -10.50 -7.07 -11.13
C VAL A 136 -10.89 -6.94 -12.60
N VAL A 137 -11.08 -5.71 -13.06
CA VAL A 137 -11.32 -5.42 -14.49
C VAL A 137 -10.02 -5.00 -15.13
N LEU A 138 -9.60 -5.74 -16.15
CA LEU A 138 -8.29 -5.58 -16.74
C LEU A 138 -8.29 -5.76 -18.25
N LYS A 139 -7.19 -5.40 -18.89
CA LYS A 139 -6.88 -5.75 -20.28
C LYS A 139 -5.51 -6.41 -20.36
N THR A 140 -5.32 -7.30 -21.32
CA THR A 140 -4.01 -7.89 -21.66
C THR A 140 -3.33 -7.14 -22.83
N ASP A 141 -4.12 -6.48 -23.67
CA ASP A 141 -3.69 -5.51 -24.69
C ASP A 141 -4.24 -4.12 -24.32
N PRO A 142 -3.43 -3.04 -24.30
CA PRO A 142 -3.92 -1.69 -24.00
C PRO A 142 -5.11 -1.26 -24.88
N ASP A 143 -5.11 -1.68 -26.15
CA ASP A 143 -6.15 -1.35 -27.14
C ASP A 143 -7.25 -2.43 -27.24
N GLY A 144 -7.12 -3.52 -26.46
CA GLY A 144 -8.06 -4.64 -26.44
C GLY A 144 -9.32 -4.42 -25.59
N GLU A 145 -10.14 -5.47 -25.55
CA GLU A 145 -11.34 -5.53 -24.72
C GLU A 145 -11.01 -5.77 -23.24
N THR A 146 -11.96 -5.42 -22.35
CA THR A 146 -11.82 -5.62 -20.92
C THR A 146 -12.29 -7.00 -20.50
N GLU A 147 -11.47 -7.68 -19.72
CA GLU A 147 -11.77 -8.94 -19.04
C GLU A 147 -12.13 -8.70 -17.57
N ARG A 148 -12.89 -9.63 -16.98
CA ARG A 148 -13.27 -9.61 -15.56
C ARG A 148 -12.72 -10.85 -14.88
N TRP A 149 -11.78 -10.66 -13.98
CA TRP A 149 -11.18 -11.73 -13.19
C TRP A 149 -11.71 -11.67 -11.76
N ARG A 150 -12.04 -12.82 -11.19
CA ARG A 150 -12.50 -12.91 -9.80
C ARG A 150 -11.31 -13.17 -8.89
N VAL A 151 -11.26 -12.44 -7.79
CA VAL A 151 -10.33 -12.67 -6.70
C VAL A 151 -11.16 -12.95 -5.46
N ALA A 152 -10.97 -14.12 -4.87
CA ALA A 152 -11.60 -14.48 -3.63
C ALA A 152 -10.58 -14.97 -2.60
N MET A 153 -10.92 -14.80 -1.33
CA MET A 153 -10.26 -15.46 -0.21
C MET A 153 -11.34 -16.09 0.65
N ASP A 154 -11.18 -17.36 0.99
CA ASP A 154 -12.11 -18.09 1.86
C ASP A 154 -11.82 -17.88 3.35
N ASP A 155 -12.55 -18.59 4.21
CA ASP A 155 -12.43 -18.53 5.67
C ASP A 155 -11.16 -19.19 6.22
N LEU A 156 -10.50 -20.03 5.41
CA LEU A 156 -9.21 -20.66 5.73
C LEU A 156 -8.02 -19.80 5.29
N GLY A 157 -8.28 -18.71 4.54
CA GLY A 157 -7.26 -17.83 3.99
C GLY A 157 -6.67 -18.33 2.68
N GLU A 158 -7.29 -19.32 2.02
CA GLU A 158 -6.90 -19.74 0.68
C GLU A 158 -7.34 -18.69 -0.33
N ILE A 159 -6.42 -18.29 -1.21
CA ILE A 159 -6.67 -17.27 -2.23
C ILE A 159 -6.96 -17.97 -3.56
N SER A 160 -8.08 -17.64 -4.18
CA SER A 160 -8.40 -18.05 -5.55
C SER A 160 -8.42 -16.85 -6.49
N VAL A 161 -7.81 -17.03 -7.66
CA VAL A 161 -7.81 -16.07 -8.76
C VAL A 161 -8.35 -16.76 -9.99
N GLU A 162 -9.60 -16.46 -10.34
CA GLU A 162 -10.33 -17.15 -11.39
C GLU A 162 -10.45 -16.28 -12.64
N LYS A 163 -10.14 -16.90 -13.78
CA LYS A 163 -10.35 -16.34 -15.10
C LYS A 163 -11.85 -16.16 -15.39
N PRO A 164 -12.22 -15.23 -16.29
CA PRO A 164 -13.57 -15.19 -16.83
C PRO A 164 -13.94 -16.57 -17.38
N SER A 165 -15.11 -17.07 -17.01
CA SER A 165 -15.71 -18.23 -17.67
C SER A 165 -16.42 -17.74 -18.94
N ASP A 166 -16.03 -18.31 -20.09
CA ASP A 166 -16.71 -18.11 -21.39
C ASP A 166 -18.13 -18.71 -21.39
#